data_AF-A1ZK02-F1
#
_entry.id   AF-A1ZK02-F1
#
_cell.length_a   1.000
_cell.length_b   1.000
_cell.length_c   1.000
_cell.angle_alpha   90.00
_cell.angle_beta   90.00
_cell.angle_gamma   90.00
#
_symmetry.space_group_name_H-M   'P 1'
#
loop_
_entity.id
_entity.type
_entity.pdbx_description
1 polymer ?
#
loop_
_entity_poly.entity_id
_entity_poly.type
_entity_poly.pdbx_seq_one_letter_code
_entity_poly.pdbx_strand_id
1 'polypeptide(L)'
;MVTLEVMTHEKNINTQIRFLRGLPKPLMDSENFGSIPKIGRLESIHFLTKKGKQLLIEELGYSPEDIRLPTNNNSLFYQDYFHRKYTIDCHIRASNWAKESGIEVLFFDRYFDKVGNNRIDKNMRAKTKINLKNKQYLIADGVLMILLPDGAQELYCLEMYDGKDTLRTLKQLKKHVEAIEIGSVSEQYGLPYAHRVLCVFEHEGLQKAVIKRANQESEFTNVKEFFLTKTLQSVLEQPFDKGWVNLLGEEVGVY
;
A
#
# COMPACT_ATOMS: atom_id res chain seq x y z
N MET A 1 6.73 15.13 -0.72
CA MET A 1 5.26 14.94 -0.67
C MET A 1 4.83 14.61 -2.10
N VAL A 2 4.03 13.56 -2.31
CA VAL A 2 3.60 13.20 -3.66
C VAL A 2 2.54 14.19 -4.12
N THR A 3 2.78 14.83 -5.26
CA THR A 3 1.88 15.84 -5.83
C THR A 3 0.86 15.14 -6.72
N LEU A 4 -0.43 15.24 -6.36
CA LEU A 4 -1.50 14.85 -7.28
C LEU A 4 -1.69 15.95 -8.34
N GLU A 5 -2.10 15.58 -9.56
CA GLU A 5 -2.35 16.54 -10.66
C GLU A 5 -3.37 17.63 -10.27
N VAL A 6 -4.22 17.36 -9.28
CA VAL A 6 -5.24 18.29 -8.76
C VAL A 6 -4.70 19.38 -7.82
N MET A 7 -3.43 19.30 -7.40
CA MET A 7 -2.85 20.23 -6.43
C MET A 7 -2.74 21.67 -6.95
N THR A 8 -2.75 21.88 -8.27
CA THR A 8 -2.85 23.22 -8.88
C THR A 8 -4.14 23.95 -8.53
N HIS A 9 -5.16 23.20 -8.06
CA HIS A 9 -6.46 23.72 -7.65
C HIS A 9 -6.71 23.62 -6.13
N GLU A 10 -5.65 23.47 -5.32
CA GLU A 10 -5.77 23.22 -3.88
C GLU A 10 -6.69 24.21 -3.14
N LYS A 11 -6.59 25.52 -3.43
CA LYS A 11 -7.47 26.53 -2.82
C LYS A 11 -8.95 26.28 -3.14
N ASN A 12 -9.25 25.89 -4.38
CA ASN A 12 -10.61 25.57 -4.78
C ASN A 12 -11.08 24.29 -4.08
N ILE A 13 -10.25 23.24 -4.08
CA ILE A 13 -10.54 21.96 -3.41
C ILE A 13 -10.85 22.16 -1.94
N ASN A 14 -10.02 22.92 -1.21
CA ASN A 14 -10.25 23.22 0.21
C ASN A 14 -11.55 23.99 0.44
N THR A 15 -11.91 24.88 -0.48
CA THR A 15 -13.20 25.60 -0.43
C THR A 15 -14.37 24.65 -0.64
N GLN A 16 -14.30 23.78 -1.64
CA GLN A 16 -15.35 22.79 -1.92
C GLN A 16 -15.49 21.77 -0.79
N ILE A 17 -14.39 21.23 -0.26
CA ILE A 17 -14.41 20.31 0.88
C ILE A 17 -15.07 20.98 2.10
N ARG A 18 -14.74 22.24 2.38
CA ARG A 18 -15.37 22.99 3.48
C ARG A 18 -16.87 23.16 3.25
N PHE A 19 -17.27 23.50 2.04
CA PHE A 19 -18.69 23.62 1.67
C PHE A 19 -19.43 22.29 1.88
N LEU A 20 -18.93 21.19 1.32
CA LEU A 20 -19.54 19.85 1.40
C LEU A 20 -19.65 19.33 2.85
N ARG A 21 -18.73 19.75 3.73
CA ARG A 21 -18.77 19.45 5.17
C ARG A 21 -19.72 20.34 5.96
N GLY A 22 -19.94 21.58 5.50
CA GLY A 22 -20.77 22.58 6.19
C GLY A 22 -22.27 22.47 5.90
N LEU A 23 -22.69 21.57 5.01
CA LEU A 23 -24.10 21.35 4.71
C LEU A 23 -24.87 20.81 5.93
N PRO A 24 -26.18 21.13 6.10
CA PRO A 24 -26.99 20.58 7.20
C PRO A 24 -27.00 19.04 7.25
N LYS A 25 -26.85 18.39 6.10
CA LYS A 25 -26.55 16.97 5.95
C LYS A 25 -25.22 16.85 5.21
N PRO A 26 -24.08 16.76 5.92
CA PRO A 26 -22.76 16.76 5.31
C PRO A 26 -22.59 15.61 4.31
N LEU A 27 -22.02 15.90 3.15
CA LEU A 27 -21.69 14.90 2.12
C LEU A 27 -20.29 14.31 2.35
N MET A 28 -19.43 15.08 3.02
CA MET A 28 -18.10 14.67 3.44
C MET A 28 -17.92 14.95 4.92
N ASP A 29 -16.98 14.22 5.52
CA ASP A 29 -16.49 14.46 6.88
C ASP A 29 -14.96 14.40 6.89
N SER A 30 -14.35 14.66 8.04
CA SER A 30 -12.90 14.58 8.20
C SER A 30 -12.46 14.20 9.60
N GLU A 31 -11.35 13.48 9.69
CA GLU A 31 -10.64 13.23 10.93
C GLU A 31 -9.33 14.02 10.97
N ASN A 32 -9.01 14.61 12.13
CA ASN A 32 -7.75 15.31 12.35
C ASN A 32 -6.81 14.42 13.16
N PHE A 33 -5.56 14.29 12.71
CA PHE A 33 -4.52 13.56 13.44
C PHE A 33 -3.74 14.43 14.43
N GLY A 34 -4.17 15.67 14.68
CA GLY A 34 -3.50 16.56 15.63
C GLY A 34 -2.13 17.04 15.13
N SER A 35 -1.19 17.21 16.07
CA SER A 35 0.15 17.73 15.79
C SER A 35 1.22 16.93 16.52
N ILE A 36 2.35 16.67 15.87
CA ILE A 36 3.51 16.02 16.46
C ILE A 36 4.60 17.06 16.72
N PRO A 37 5.23 17.08 17.92
CA PRO A 37 6.39 17.94 18.18
C PRO A 37 7.48 17.77 17.10
N LYS A 38 8.03 18.88 16.60
CA LYS A 38 9.03 18.96 15.51
C LYS A 38 8.53 18.65 14.09
N ILE A 39 7.38 18.00 13.92
CA ILE A 39 6.78 17.75 12.60
C ILE A 39 5.70 18.81 12.29
N GLY A 40 4.93 19.20 13.31
CA GLY A 40 3.83 20.14 13.17
C GLY A 40 2.47 19.43 13.03
N ARG A 41 1.49 20.15 12.47
CA ARG A 41 0.13 19.65 12.26
C ARG A 41 0.12 18.58 11.18
N LEU A 42 -0.44 17.42 11.50
CA LEU A 42 -0.64 16.34 10.54
C LEU A 42 -1.83 16.64 9.62
N GLU A 43 -1.77 16.08 8.41
CA GLU A 43 -2.82 16.21 7.42
C GLU A 43 -4.14 15.60 7.91
N SER A 44 -5.26 16.20 7.48
CA SER A 44 -6.60 15.68 7.77
C SER A 44 -6.98 14.63 6.75
N ILE A 45 -7.64 13.56 7.18
CA ILE A 45 -8.22 12.58 6.26
C ILE A 45 -9.67 12.99 6.01
N HIS A 46 -9.99 13.21 4.74
CA HIS A 46 -11.35 13.52 4.28
C HIS A 46 -12.01 12.26 3.72
N PHE A 47 -13.30 12.04 4.03
CA PHE A 47 -14.03 10.85 3.58
C PHE A 47 -15.51 11.15 3.32
N LEU A 48 -16.13 10.31 2.49
CA LEU A 48 -17.56 10.39 2.19
C LEU A 48 -18.40 9.97 3.39
N THR A 49 -19.49 10.69 3.65
CA THR A 49 -20.53 10.22 4.57
C THR A 49 -21.47 9.24 3.86
N LYS A 50 -22.37 8.59 4.62
CA LYS A 50 -23.45 7.79 4.02
C LYS A 50 -24.31 8.62 3.05
N LYS A 51 -24.56 9.91 3.35
CA LYS A 51 -25.33 10.78 2.46
C LYS A 51 -24.52 11.18 1.22
N GLY A 52 -23.22 11.40 1.37
CA GLY A 52 -22.30 11.58 0.24
C GLY A 52 -22.34 10.39 -0.72
N LYS A 53 -22.20 9.17 -0.19
CA LYS A 53 -22.34 7.94 -0.98
C LYS A 53 -23.68 7.87 -1.70
N GLN A 54 -24.78 8.15 -1.00
CA GLN A 54 -26.11 8.10 -1.60
C GLN A 54 -26.25 9.09 -2.77
N LEU A 55 -25.71 10.30 -2.61
CA LEU A 55 -25.71 11.29 -3.69
C LEU A 55 -24.92 10.81 -4.92
N LEU A 56 -23.76 10.18 -4.73
CA LEU A 56 -22.99 9.62 -5.85
C LEU A 56 -23.79 8.55 -6.61
N ILE A 57 -24.57 7.72 -5.91
CA ILE A 57 -25.39 6.68 -6.51
C ILE A 57 -26.60 7.28 -7.24
N GLU A 58 -27.39 8.09 -6.52
CA GLU A 58 -28.67 8.61 -7.00
C GLU A 58 -28.51 9.63 -8.13
N GLU A 59 -27.54 10.55 -7.98
CA GLU A 59 -27.44 11.73 -8.85
C GLU A 59 -26.33 11.61 -9.89
N LEU A 60 -25.29 10.81 -9.61
CA LEU A 60 -24.15 10.66 -10.50
C LEU A 60 -24.00 9.24 -11.08
N GLY A 61 -24.92 8.33 -10.75
CA GLY A 61 -24.98 6.99 -11.36
C GLY A 61 -23.82 6.06 -11.00
N TYR A 62 -23.10 6.31 -9.90
CA TYR A 62 -22.02 5.44 -9.47
C TYR A 62 -22.55 4.11 -8.92
N SER A 63 -21.88 3.01 -9.24
CA SER A 63 -22.19 1.71 -8.66
C SER A 63 -21.83 1.70 -7.16
N PRO A 64 -22.69 1.15 -6.28
CA PRO A 64 -22.44 1.11 -4.84
C PRO A 64 -21.11 0.45 -4.43
N GLU A 65 -20.65 -0.53 -5.19
CA GLU A 65 -19.41 -1.30 -5.03
C GLU A 65 -18.15 -0.49 -5.34
N ASP A 66 -18.24 0.52 -6.20
CA ASP A 66 -17.12 1.40 -6.56
C ASP A 66 -16.86 2.47 -5.49
N ILE A 67 -17.83 2.70 -4.61
CA ILE A 67 -17.76 3.74 -3.57
C ILE A 67 -17.27 3.16 -2.25
N ARG A 68 -16.00 3.44 -1.93
CA ARG A 68 -15.37 3.12 -0.64
C ARG A 68 -15.70 4.18 0.42
N LEU A 69 -16.09 3.74 1.61
CA LEU A 69 -16.31 4.58 2.78
C LEU A 69 -15.77 3.90 4.05
N PRO A 70 -15.30 4.67 5.04
CA PRO A 70 -15.05 4.12 6.37
C PRO A 70 -16.39 3.70 6.99
N THR A 71 -16.47 2.44 7.43
CA THR A 71 -17.67 1.92 8.11
C THR A 71 -17.72 2.29 9.60
N ASN A 72 -16.59 2.76 10.17
CA ASN A 72 -16.42 3.10 11.57
C ASN A 72 -15.17 3.99 11.76
N ASN A 73 -15.20 4.94 12.71
CA ASN A 73 -14.05 5.83 13.00
C ASN A 73 -12.84 5.10 13.62
N ASN A 74 -13.05 3.90 14.17
CA ASN A 74 -11.96 3.04 14.67
C ASN A 74 -10.98 2.60 13.57
N SER A 75 -11.22 2.90 12.29
CA SER A 75 -10.24 2.63 11.23
C SER A 75 -9.07 3.61 11.24
N LEU A 76 -9.16 4.77 11.91
CA LEU A 76 -8.19 5.87 11.81
C LEU A 76 -7.26 5.89 13.03
N PHE A 77 -6.31 4.94 13.07
CA PHE A 77 -5.34 4.84 14.17
C PHE A 77 -4.21 5.85 13.99
N TYR A 78 -4.07 6.76 14.95
CA TYR A 78 -2.98 7.74 15.00
C TYR A 78 -1.59 7.10 14.94
N GLN A 79 -1.42 5.92 15.54
CA GLN A 79 -0.14 5.19 15.55
C GLN A 79 0.28 4.70 14.16
N ASP A 80 -0.67 4.43 13.27
CA ASP A 80 -0.43 3.95 11.91
C ASP A 80 -0.34 5.09 10.89
N TYR A 81 -0.39 6.36 11.33
CA TYR A 81 -0.53 7.50 10.44
C TYR A 81 0.56 7.53 9.36
N PHE A 82 1.83 7.53 9.77
CA PHE A 82 2.96 7.57 8.83
C PHE A 82 3.01 6.33 7.97
N HIS A 83 2.82 5.15 8.56
CA HIS A 83 2.82 3.88 7.84
C HIS A 83 1.81 3.86 6.69
N ARG A 84 0.57 4.29 6.95
CA ARG A 84 -0.47 4.39 5.91
C ARG A 84 -0.18 5.48 4.91
N LYS A 85 0.27 6.64 5.38
CA LYS A 85 0.64 7.75 4.50
C LYS A 85 1.72 7.31 3.52
N TYR A 86 2.78 6.65 3.99
CA TYR A 86 3.88 6.18 3.16
C TYR A 86 3.45 5.05 2.22
N THR A 87 2.57 4.14 2.67
CA THR A 87 1.93 3.14 1.80
C THR A 87 1.13 3.80 0.67
N ILE A 88 0.37 4.86 0.98
CA ILE A 88 -0.40 5.64 0.00
C ILE A 88 0.55 6.40 -0.93
N ASP A 89 1.61 7.01 -0.41
CA ASP A 89 2.63 7.68 -1.21
C ASP A 89 3.25 6.68 -2.22
N CYS A 90 3.58 5.46 -1.79
CA CYS A 90 4.07 4.39 -2.67
C CYS A 90 3.04 4.00 -3.74
N HIS A 91 1.77 3.83 -3.36
CA HIS A 91 0.69 3.54 -4.31
C HIS A 91 0.57 4.65 -5.37
N ILE A 92 0.52 5.92 -4.97
CA ILE A 92 0.43 7.03 -5.94
C ILE A 92 1.63 7.02 -6.88
N ARG A 93 2.85 6.78 -6.38
CA ARG A 93 4.05 6.72 -7.21
C ARG A 93 4.03 5.56 -8.20
N ALA A 94 3.59 4.37 -7.77
CA ALA A 94 3.41 3.23 -8.65
C ALA A 94 2.36 3.50 -9.73
N SER A 95 1.21 4.08 -9.38
CA SER A 95 0.15 4.39 -10.33
C SER A 95 0.54 5.48 -11.35
N ASN A 96 1.24 6.52 -10.90
CA ASN A 96 1.75 7.56 -11.81
C ASN A 96 2.78 6.99 -12.77
N TRP A 97 3.74 6.21 -12.27
CA TRP A 97 4.73 5.55 -13.12
C TRP A 97 4.08 4.62 -14.15
N ALA A 98 3.09 3.81 -13.72
CA ALA A 98 2.38 2.93 -14.62
C ALA A 98 1.67 3.71 -15.74
N LYS A 99 0.95 4.78 -15.38
CA LYS A 99 0.30 5.70 -16.33
C LYS A 99 1.30 6.31 -17.31
N GLU A 100 2.44 6.80 -16.84
CA GLU A 100 3.50 7.40 -17.65
C GLU A 100 4.16 6.37 -18.59
N SER A 101 4.18 5.10 -18.21
CA SER A 101 4.83 4.01 -18.95
C SER A 101 3.86 3.22 -19.84
N GLY A 102 2.59 3.60 -19.92
CA GLY A 102 1.56 2.86 -20.64
C GLY A 102 1.25 1.48 -20.05
N ILE A 103 1.55 1.27 -18.77
CA ILE A 103 1.29 0.06 -18.00
C ILE A 103 -0.08 0.20 -17.33
N GLU A 104 -0.89 -0.85 -17.39
CA GLU A 104 -2.18 -0.88 -16.72
C GLU A 104 -2.02 -1.40 -15.28
N VAL A 105 -2.53 -0.67 -14.30
CA VAL A 105 -2.66 -1.16 -12.92
C VAL A 105 -3.99 -1.88 -12.79
N LEU A 106 -3.96 -3.22 -12.78
CA LEU A 106 -5.17 -4.05 -12.68
C LEU A 106 -5.85 -3.86 -11.32
N PHE A 107 -5.06 -3.83 -10.24
CA PHE A 107 -5.53 -3.44 -8.92
C PHE A 107 -4.37 -3.02 -8.01
N PHE A 108 -4.70 -2.24 -6.98
CA PHE A 108 -3.86 -2.02 -5.81
C PHE A 108 -4.72 -2.13 -4.55
N ASP A 109 -4.60 -3.23 -3.83
CA ASP A 109 -5.29 -3.45 -2.56
C ASP A 109 -4.34 -3.15 -1.39
N ARG A 110 -4.83 -2.48 -0.35
CA ARG A 110 -4.03 -2.12 0.84
C ARG A 110 -4.47 -2.94 2.05
N TYR A 111 -3.63 -3.06 3.06
CA TYR A 111 -3.96 -3.83 4.27
C TYR A 111 -5.20 -3.33 5.02
N PHE A 112 -5.52 -2.04 4.87
CA PHE A 112 -6.71 -1.43 5.42
C PHE A 112 -7.95 -1.51 4.51
N ASP A 113 -7.82 -2.06 3.30
CA ASP A 113 -8.95 -2.49 2.48
C ASP A 113 -9.43 -3.87 2.97
N LYS A 114 -10.71 -3.98 3.35
CA LYS A 114 -11.27 -5.19 3.97
C LYS A 114 -12.34 -5.82 3.10
N VAL A 115 -12.48 -7.14 3.23
CA VAL A 115 -13.56 -7.95 2.66
C VAL A 115 -14.23 -8.77 3.75
N GLY A 116 -15.46 -9.23 3.48
CA GLY A 116 -16.29 -9.94 4.44
C GLY A 116 -17.03 -9.01 5.40
N ASN A 117 -17.65 -9.58 6.42
CA ASN A 117 -18.50 -8.88 7.36
C ASN A 117 -18.24 -9.37 8.79
N ASN A 118 -18.01 -8.44 9.72
CA ASN A 118 -17.77 -8.79 11.12
C ASN A 118 -19.05 -9.03 11.93
N ARG A 119 -20.20 -8.50 11.48
CA ARG A 119 -21.48 -8.58 12.20
C ARG A 119 -22.25 -9.86 11.91
N ILE A 120 -22.22 -10.33 10.65
CA ILE A 120 -22.99 -11.50 10.19
C ILE A 120 -22.10 -12.75 10.26
N ASP A 121 -21.12 -12.84 9.37
CA ASP A 121 -20.33 -14.07 9.16
C ASP A 121 -19.04 -14.14 9.99
N LYS A 122 -18.67 -13.05 10.68
CA LYS A 122 -17.41 -12.90 11.44
C LYS A 122 -16.16 -13.25 10.61
N ASN A 123 -16.20 -13.02 9.31
CA ASN A 123 -15.15 -13.37 8.36
C ASN A 123 -14.37 -12.16 7.82
N MET A 124 -14.50 -11.00 8.48
CA MET A 124 -13.83 -9.77 8.06
C MET A 124 -12.31 -9.95 8.08
N ARG A 125 -11.66 -9.69 6.93
CA ARG A 125 -10.21 -9.79 6.78
C ARG A 125 -9.68 -8.71 5.84
N ALA A 126 -8.39 -8.37 5.97
CA ALA A 126 -7.69 -7.57 4.98
C ALA A 126 -7.67 -8.30 3.63
N LYS A 127 -7.83 -7.57 2.54
CA LYS A 127 -7.70 -8.14 1.19
C LYS A 127 -6.30 -8.70 0.91
N THR A 128 -5.29 -8.06 1.48
CA THR A 128 -3.88 -8.45 1.37
C THR A 128 -3.47 -9.57 2.34
N LYS A 129 -4.42 -10.19 3.04
CA LYS A 129 -4.15 -11.35 3.88
C LYS A 129 -3.82 -12.56 3.00
N ILE A 130 -2.62 -13.10 3.18
CA ILE A 130 -2.09 -14.27 2.48
C ILE A 130 -1.94 -15.41 3.48
N ASN A 131 -2.52 -16.56 3.17
CA ASN A 131 -2.43 -17.73 4.04
C ASN A 131 -1.07 -18.42 3.89
N LEU A 132 -0.52 -18.88 5.00
CA LEU A 132 0.72 -19.66 5.07
C LEU A 132 0.43 -21.06 5.61
N LYS A 133 1.45 -21.89 5.82
CA LYS A 133 1.26 -23.22 6.43
C LYS A 133 0.72 -23.10 7.85
N ASN A 134 0.15 -24.19 8.36
CA ASN A 134 -0.27 -24.31 9.76
C ASN A 134 -1.24 -23.23 10.24
N LYS A 135 -2.15 -22.77 9.37
CA LYS A 135 -3.13 -21.70 9.65
C LYS A 135 -2.48 -20.35 10.01
N GLN A 136 -1.20 -20.17 9.72
CA GLN A 136 -0.54 -18.88 9.81
C GLN A 136 -0.91 -18.00 8.62
N TYR A 137 -0.60 -16.72 8.74
CA TYR A 137 -0.80 -15.76 7.66
C TYR A 137 0.21 -14.62 7.74
N LEU A 138 0.36 -13.93 6.62
CA LEU A 138 0.91 -12.59 6.54
C LEU A 138 -0.16 -11.64 5.99
N ILE A 139 0.02 -10.36 6.24
CA ILE A 139 -0.80 -9.29 5.66
C ILE A 139 0.22 -8.34 5.05
N ALA A 140 0.27 -8.27 3.72
CA ALA A 140 1.13 -7.30 3.05
C ALA A 140 0.51 -5.90 3.17
N ASP A 141 1.34 -4.86 3.24
CA ASP A 141 0.86 -3.47 3.35
C ASP A 141 0.11 -3.04 2.09
N GLY A 142 0.57 -3.54 0.93
CA GLY A 142 -0.14 -3.50 -0.34
C GLY A 142 0.04 -4.76 -1.17
N VAL A 143 -0.91 -5.04 -2.05
CA VAL A 143 -0.75 -6.00 -3.16
C VAL A 143 -1.15 -5.30 -4.45
N LEU A 144 -0.24 -5.31 -5.42
CA LEU A 144 -0.36 -4.63 -6.69
C LEU A 144 -0.15 -5.63 -7.82
N MET A 145 -1.07 -5.64 -8.78
CA MET A 145 -0.87 -6.33 -10.05
C MET A 145 -0.88 -5.33 -11.20
N ILE A 146 0.11 -5.44 -12.09
CA ILE A 146 0.21 -4.65 -13.31
C ILE A 146 0.14 -5.54 -14.54
N LEU A 147 -0.31 -4.98 -15.65
CA LEU A 147 -0.30 -5.58 -16.98
C LEU A 147 0.65 -4.77 -17.86
N LEU A 148 1.69 -5.45 -18.35
CA LEU A 148 2.70 -4.89 -19.24
C LEU A 148 2.16 -4.78 -20.67
N PRO A 149 2.76 -3.93 -21.52
CA PRO A 149 2.30 -3.74 -22.91
C PRO A 149 2.34 -5.00 -23.79
N ASP A 150 3.17 -5.99 -23.43
CA ASP A 150 3.25 -7.28 -24.09
C ASP A 150 2.21 -8.30 -23.61
N GLY A 151 1.36 -7.92 -22.64
CA GLY A 151 0.33 -8.76 -22.04
C GLY A 151 0.81 -9.58 -20.84
N ALA A 152 2.08 -9.49 -20.44
CA ALA A 152 2.56 -10.15 -19.24
C ALA A 152 2.03 -9.45 -17.98
N GLN A 153 1.67 -10.23 -16.97
CA GLN A 153 1.24 -9.71 -15.67
C GLN A 153 2.42 -9.75 -14.69
N GLU A 154 2.50 -8.78 -13.80
CA GLU A 154 3.47 -8.80 -12.71
C GLU A 154 2.75 -8.51 -11.39
N LEU A 155 3.05 -9.31 -10.37
CA LEU A 155 2.41 -9.25 -9.06
C LEU A 155 3.43 -8.94 -7.97
N TYR A 156 3.08 -7.95 -7.16
CA TYR A 156 3.94 -7.43 -6.11
C TYR A 156 3.22 -7.42 -4.77
N CYS A 157 3.91 -7.87 -3.73
CA CYS A 157 3.57 -7.50 -2.35
C CYS A 157 4.40 -6.27 -1.95
N LEU A 158 3.78 -5.21 -1.47
CA LEU A 158 4.45 -4.04 -0.91
C LEU A 158 4.54 -4.17 0.61
N GLU A 159 5.72 -3.89 1.15
CA GLU A 159 6.02 -3.83 2.58
C GLU A 159 6.69 -2.49 2.90
N MET A 160 6.15 -1.76 3.88
CA MET A 160 6.63 -0.46 4.33
C MET A 160 7.28 -0.59 5.72
N TYR A 161 8.57 -0.31 5.82
CA TYR A 161 9.36 -0.43 7.04
C TYR A 161 9.77 0.95 7.58
N ASP A 162 8.96 1.46 8.53
CA ASP A 162 9.14 2.76 9.20
C ASP A 162 10.00 2.69 10.48
N GLY A 163 10.45 1.48 10.81
CA GLY A 163 11.17 1.19 12.04
C GLY A 163 12.68 1.20 11.87
N LYS A 164 13.39 0.83 12.96
CA LYS A 164 14.83 0.55 12.97
C LYS A 164 15.18 -0.88 13.39
N ASP A 165 14.16 -1.71 13.60
CA ASP A 165 14.33 -3.09 14.08
C ASP A 165 14.54 -4.06 12.92
N THR A 166 15.81 -4.37 12.65
CA THR A 166 16.18 -5.31 11.59
C THR A 166 15.72 -6.73 11.88
N LEU A 167 15.72 -7.18 13.14
CA LEU A 167 15.35 -8.57 13.47
C LEU A 167 13.86 -8.79 13.25
N ARG A 168 13.04 -7.82 13.68
CA ARG A 168 11.60 -7.82 13.38
C ARG A 168 11.34 -7.80 11.88
N THR A 169 12.08 -6.99 11.13
CA THR A 169 11.95 -6.89 9.67
C THR A 169 12.28 -8.22 8.99
N LEU A 170 13.41 -8.85 9.34
CA LEU A 170 13.79 -10.17 8.80
C LEU A 170 12.74 -11.24 9.14
N LYS A 171 12.18 -11.22 10.35
CA LYS A 171 11.10 -12.14 10.73
C LYS A 171 9.84 -11.93 9.87
N GLN A 172 9.52 -10.70 9.46
CA GLN A 172 8.43 -10.44 8.52
C GLN A 172 8.78 -10.94 7.12
N LEU A 173 9.99 -10.67 6.62
CA LEU A 173 10.45 -11.15 5.31
C LEU A 173 10.49 -12.68 5.22
N LYS A 174 10.81 -13.40 6.30
CA LYS A 174 10.73 -14.88 6.34
C LYS A 174 9.33 -15.42 6.06
N LYS A 175 8.27 -14.66 6.38
CA LYS A 175 6.91 -15.05 6.00
C LYS A 175 6.69 -14.95 4.50
N HIS A 176 7.31 -13.97 3.85
CA HIS A 176 7.30 -13.85 2.39
C HIS A 176 8.14 -14.95 1.73
N VAL A 177 9.28 -15.32 2.32
CA VAL A 177 10.04 -16.51 1.87
C VAL A 177 9.12 -17.73 1.86
N GLU A 178 8.43 -18.00 2.96
CA GLU A 178 7.48 -19.12 3.03
C GLU A 178 6.37 -18.97 1.98
N ALA A 179 5.81 -17.77 1.79
CA ALA A 179 4.75 -17.51 0.81
C ALA A 179 5.20 -17.75 -0.64
N ILE A 180 6.45 -17.41 -0.96
CA ILE A 180 7.08 -17.67 -2.27
C ILE A 180 7.28 -19.17 -2.45
N GLU A 181 7.88 -19.85 -1.46
CA GLU A 181 8.19 -21.28 -1.52
C GLU A 181 6.95 -22.17 -1.73
N ILE A 182 5.82 -21.79 -1.13
CA ILE A 182 4.57 -22.56 -1.22
C ILE A 182 3.60 -22.02 -2.27
N GLY A 183 3.97 -20.92 -2.96
CA GLY A 183 3.15 -20.31 -4.00
C GLY A 183 1.85 -19.67 -3.52
N SER A 184 1.68 -19.37 -2.22
CA SER A 184 0.40 -18.90 -1.65
C SER A 184 -0.15 -17.66 -2.34
N VAL A 185 0.71 -16.70 -2.65
CA VAL A 185 0.29 -15.45 -3.32
C VAL A 185 -0.12 -15.76 -4.75
N SER A 186 0.70 -16.53 -5.46
CA SER A 186 0.43 -16.93 -6.85
C SER A 186 -0.87 -17.71 -6.97
N GLU A 187 -1.14 -18.66 -6.06
CA GLU A 187 -2.40 -19.40 -6.00
C GLU A 187 -3.59 -18.46 -5.71
N GLN A 188 -3.45 -17.55 -4.74
CA GLN A 188 -4.51 -16.60 -4.37
C GLN A 188 -4.92 -15.67 -5.53
N TYR A 189 -3.99 -15.35 -6.43
CA TYR A 189 -4.23 -14.45 -7.56
C TYR A 189 -4.20 -15.14 -8.94
N GLY A 190 -4.12 -16.47 -8.98
CA GLY A 190 -4.19 -17.26 -10.22
C GLY A 190 -2.99 -17.14 -11.15
N LEU A 191 -1.78 -16.93 -10.62
CA LEU A 191 -0.55 -16.81 -11.42
C LEU A 191 0.29 -18.10 -11.42
N PRO A 192 0.96 -18.44 -12.54
CA PRO A 192 1.81 -19.62 -12.65
C PRO A 192 3.27 -19.39 -12.20
N TYR A 193 3.61 -18.19 -11.71
CA TYR A 193 4.96 -17.81 -11.27
C TYR A 193 4.90 -17.08 -9.91
N ALA A 194 6.05 -17.00 -9.24
CA ALA A 194 6.18 -16.33 -7.97
C ALA A 194 6.08 -14.80 -8.10
N HIS A 195 5.42 -14.17 -7.12
CA HIS A 195 5.37 -12.73 -6.96
C HIS A 195 6.73 -12.16 -6.48
N ARG A 196 6.95 -10.87 -6.69
CA ARG A 196 8.06 -10.12 -6.09
C ARG A 196 7.58 -9.34 -4.86
N VAL A 197 8.49 -8.98 -3.96
CA VAL A 197 8.22 -8.24 -2.74
C VAL A 197 8.96 -6.90 -2.79
N LEU A 198 8.21 -5.81 -2.89
CA LEU A 198 8.73 -4.45 -2.84
C LEU A 198 8.86 -4.02 -1.37
N CYS A 199 10.09 -3.89 -0.89
CA CYS A 199 10.42 -3.49 0.47
C CYS A 199 10.86 -2.03 0.49
N VAL A 200 10.03 -1.14 1.02
CA VAL A 200 10.31 0.29 1.13
C VAL A 200 10.73 0.62 2.55
N PHE A 201 11.91 1.22 2.72
CA PHE A 201 12.48 1.53 4.02
C PHE A 201 12.49 3.04 4.28
N GLU A 202 11.96 3.49 5.42
CA GLU A 202 12.12 4.89 5.84
C GLU A 202 13.60 5.23 6.08
N HIS A 203 14.36 4.28 6.63
CA HIS A 203 15.76 4.48 7.00
C HIS A 203 16.71 3.63 6.16
N GLU A 204 17.60 4.28 5.42
CA GLU A 204 18.64 3.62 4.61
C GLU A 204 19.53 2.67 5.43
N GLY A 205 19.85 3.05 6.68
CA GLY A 205 20.60 2.19 7.60
C GLY A 205 19.91 0.86 7.90
N LEU A 206 18.57 0.85 7.98
CA LEU A 206 17.80 -0.39 8.14
C LEU A 206 17.85 -1.22 6.86
N GLN A 207 17.64 -0.60 5.68
CA GLN A 207 17.72 -1.29 4.39
C GLN A 207 19.07 -2.03 4.24
N LYS A 208 20.18 -1.33 4.46
CA LYS A 208 21.54 -1.91 4.39
C LYS A 208 21.72 -3.06 5.39
N ALA A 209 21.21 -2.90 6.61
CA ALA A 209 21.29 -3.94 7.64
C ALA A 209 20.47 -5.18 7.28
N VAL A 210 19.29 -5.01 6.66
CA VAL A 210 18.45 -6.11 6.17
C VAL A 210 19.14 -6.86 5.04
N ILE A 211 19.62 -6.16 4.00
CA ILE A 211 20.35 -6.79 2.88
C ILE A 211 21.56 -7.59 3.40
N LYS A 212 22.36 -6.99 4.29
CA LYS A 212 23.54 -7.66 4.87
C LYS A 212 23.16 -8.92 5.65
N ARG A 213 22.13 -8.86 6.49
CA ARG A 213 21.73 -10.00 7.33
C ARG A 213 21.00 -11.09 6.54
N ALA A 214 20.13 -10.72 5.60
CA ALA A 214 19.48 -11.68 4.71
C ALA A 214 20.50 -12.49 3.89
N ASN A 215 21.64 -11.90 3.55
CA ASN A 215 22.74 -12.63 2.89
C ASN A 215 23.42 -13.69 3.76
N GLN A 216 23.28 -13.61 5.09
CA GLN A 216 23.88 -14.52 6.05
C GLN A 216 22.91 -15.63 6.50
N GLU A 217 21.63 -15.54 6.13
CA GLU A 217 20.59 -16.45 6.56
C GLU A 217 20.21 -17.43 5.44
N SER A 218 20.29 -18.72 5.75
CA SER A 218 20.06 -19.81 4.80
C SER A 218 18.66 -19.78 4.17
N GLU A 219 17.67 -19.29 4.89
CA GLU A 219 16.27 -19.20 4.48
C GLU A 219 16.09 -18.31 3.23
N PHE A 220 16.97 -17.33 3.02
CA PHE A 220 16.86 -16.45 1.85
C PHE A 220 17.57 -16.99 0.61
N THR A 221 18.40 -18.03 0.73
CA THR A 221 19.40 -18.42 -0.29
C THR A 221 18.85 -18.45 -1.73
N ASN A 222 17.67 -19.01 -1.94
CA ASN A 222 17.09 -19.23 -3.26
C ASN A 222 16.03 -18.20 -3.67
N VAL A 223 15.80 -17.17 -2.84
CA VAL A 223 14.69 -16.22 -3.04
C VAL A 223 15.12 -14.75 -3.04
N LYS A 224 16.41 -14.45 -2.89
CA LYS A 224 16.92 -13.06 -2.75
C LYS A 224 16.51 -12.13 -3.90
N GLU A 225 16.41 -12.67 -5.12
CA GLU A 225 16.03 -11.91 -6.32
C GLU A 225 14.57 -11.45 -6.30
N PHE A 226 13.69 -12.14 -5.55
CA PHE A 226 12.28 -11.77 -5.44
C PHE A 226 12.05 -10.58 -4.51
N PHE A 227 13.04 -10.16 -3.71
CA PHE A 227 12.90 -9.05 -2.76
C PHE A 227 13.62 -7.82 -3.29
N LEU A 228 12.85 -6.81 -3.67
CA LEU A 228 13.36 -5.55 -4.22
C LEU A 228 13.27 -4.49 -3.15
N THR A 229 14.40 -3.89 -2.82
CA THR A 229 14.50 -2.91 -1.73
C THR A 229 14.74 -1.50 -2.29
N LYS A 230 14.12 -0.50 -1.66
CA LYS A 230 14.32 0.93 -1.96
C LYS A 230 14.05 1.77 -0.71
N THR A 231 14.64 2.95 -0.60
CA THR A 231 14.28 3.88 0.48
C THR A 231 13.00 4.63 0.13
N LEU A 232 12.24 5.06 1.14
CA LEU A 232 11.08 5.93 0.96
C LEU A 232 11.46 7.22 0.24
N GLN A 233 12.58 7.82 0.61
CA GLN A 233 13.09 9.02 -0.05
C GLN A 233 13.31 8.78 -1.55
N SER A 234 13.98 7.67 -1.91
CA SER A 234 14.19 7.31 -3.32
C SER A 234 12.88 7.06 -4.07
N VAL A 235 11.88 6.42 -3.44
CA VAL A 235 10.53 6.26 -4.05
C VAL A 235 9.89 7.62 -4.34
N LEU A 236 10.07 8.60 -3.45
CA LEU A 236 9.48 9.94 -3.55
C LEU A 236 10.22 10.88 -4.52
N GLU A 237 11.49 10.64 -4.79
CA GLU A 237 12.35 11.56 -5.55
C GLU A 237 12.73 11.03 -6.95
N GLN A 238 12.78 9.71 -7.12
CA GLN A 238 13.23 9.07 -8.36
C GLN A 238 12.05 8.43 -9.12
N PRO A 239 12.21 8.09 -10.42
CA PRO A 239 11.28 7.23 -11.14
C PRO A 239 11.01 5.94 -10.35
N PHE A 240 9.75 5.50 -10.35
CA PHE A 240 9.36 4.37 -9.50
C PHE A 240 10.11 3.11 -9.89
N ASP A 241 10.32 2.84 -11.17
CA ASP A 241 10.93 1.61 -11.73
C ASP A 241 12.46 1.51 -11.64
N LYS A 242 13.16 2.58 -11.26
CA LYS A 242 14.63 2.63 -11.21
C LYS A 242 15.18 2.53 -9.79
N GLY A 243 16.45 2.15 -9.63
CA GLY A 243 17.13 2.20 -8.33
C GLY A 243 16.59 1.22 -7.28
N TRP A 244 15.94 0.14 -7.71
CA TRP A 244 15.63 -0.98 -6.81
C TRP A 244 16.84 -1.87 -6.67
N VAL A 245 17.10 -2.35 -5.46
CA VAL A 245 18.23 -3.23 -5.17
C VAL A 245 17.70 -4.52 -4.58
N ASN A 246 18.03 -5.66 -5.19
CA ASN A 246 17.61 -6.96 -4.68
C ASN A 246 18.36 -7.32 -3.38
N LEU A 247 18.00 -8.43 -2.71
CA LEU A 247 18.74 -8.86 -1.51
C LEU A 247 20.16 -9.38 -1.81
N LEU A 248 20.58 -9.56 -3.06
CA LEU A 248 21.97 -9.81 -3.43
C LEU A 248 22.82 -8.52 -3.44
N GLY A 249 22.17 -7.35 -3.42
CA GLY A 249 22.84 -6.05 -3.53
C GLY A 249 22.97 -5.55 -4.97
N GLU A 250 22.27 -6.17 -5.91
CA GLU A 250 22.30 -5.83 -7.33
C GLU A 250 21.16 -4.88 -7.67
N GLU A 251 21.43 -3.88 -8.50
CA GLU A 251 20.38 -3.01 -9.03
C GLU A 251 19.55 -3.76 -10.07
N VAL A 252 18.22 -3.75 -9.90
CA VAL A 252 17.27 -4.47 -10.74
C VAL A 252 16.09 -3.57 -11.13
N GLY A 253 15.46 -3.88 -12.26
CA GLY A 253 14.19 -3.27 -12.66
C GLY A 253 13.01 -3.85 -11.87
N VAL A 254 11.90 -3.11 -11.85
CA VAL A 254 10.64 -3.61 -11.26
C VAL A 254 10.08 -4.75 -12.11
N TYR A 255 10.13 -4.63 -13.44
CA TYR A 255 9.71 -5.62 -14.43
C TYR A 255 10.87 -5.94 -15.37
#